data_AF-A0A219A1L3-F1
#
_entry.id   AF-A0A219A1L3-F1
#
_cell.length_a   1.000
_cell.length_b   1.000
_cell.length_c   1.000
_cell.angle_alpha   90.00
_cell.angle_beta   90.00
_cell.angle_gamma   90.00
#
_symmetry.space_group_name_H-M   'P 1'
#
loop_
_entity.id
_entity.type
_entity.pdbx_description
1 polymer ?
#
loop_
_entity_poly.entity_id
_entity_poly.type
_entity_poly.pdbx_seq_one_letter_code
_entity_poly.pdbx_strand_id
1 'polypeptide(L)'
;MNENIRLANELLRRPELMAALDRHGSTGALDGLIDRHSLNAVIKGENYFKYKTDKELAGELLEHFDELKNGSGGPSLKIRDLKKLARQPLTGDAAKDHLIQLSQEILKRSDALERMDNRASKDDDGKISRTGLYLLSR
;
A
#
# COMPACT_ATOMS: atom_id res chain seq x y z
N MET A 1 33.42 11.73 19.41
CA MET A 1 32.46 11.67 18.28
C MET A 1 31.06 11.73 18.86
N ASN A 2 30.13 12.48 18.27
CA ASN A 2 28.78 12.65 18.80
C ASN A 2 27.91 11.44 18.40
N GLU A 3 27.31 10.75 19.38
CA GLU A 3 26.48 9.57 19.15
C GLU A 3 25.27 9.87 18.24
N ASN A 4 24.69 11.07 18.35
CA ASN A 4 23.58 11.47 17.48
C ASN A 4 24.03 11.63 16.03
N ILE A 5 25.26 12.12 15.81
CA ILE A 5 25.86 12.21 14.47
C ILE A 5 26.15 10.81 13.93
N ARG A 6 26.62 9.88 14.77
CA ARG A 6 26.85 8.48 14.38
C ARG A 6 25.55 7.79 13.94
N LEU A 7 24.47 7.96 14.72
CA LEU A 7 23.15 7.42 14.40
C LEU A 7 22.56 8.03 13.14
N ALA A 8 22.63 9.35 12.96
CA ALA A 8 22.15 10.00 11.74
C ALA A 8 22.89 9.48 10.49
N ASN A 9 24.21 9.32 10.57
CA ASN A 9 24.98 8.72 9.47
C ASN A 9 24.62 7.27 9.20
N GLU A 10 24.29 6.49 10.24
CA GLU A 10 23.83 5.11 10.08
C GLU A 10 22.45 5.04 9.41
N LEU A 11 21.54 5.96 9.74
CA LEU A 11 20.25 6.08 9.05
C LEU A 11 20.43 6.42 7.56
N LEU A 12 21.31 7.39 7.24
CA LEU A 12 21.62 7.75 5.84
C LEU A 12 22.25 6.60 5.05
N ARG A 13 22.93 5.66 5.72
CA ARG A 13 23.49 4.43 5.10
C ARG A 13 22.45 3.33 4.88
N ARG A 14 21.20 3.52 5.32
CA ARG A 14 20.10 2.56 5.21
C ARG A 14 18.97 3.16 4.34
N PRO A 15 19.14 3.22 3.02
CA PRO A 15 18.20 3.89 2.12
C PRO A 15 16.77 3.35 2.25
N GLU A 16 16.60 2.03 2.41
CA GLU A 16 15.28 1.42 2.60
C GLU A 16 14.62 1.82 3.92
N LEU A 17 15.40 1.97 5.00
CA LEU A 17 14.89 2.45 6.29
C LEU A 17 14.48 3.92 6.20
N MET A 18 15.27 4.75 5.50
CA MET A 18 14.93 6.15 5.24
C MET A 18 13.63 6.26 4.45
N ALA A 19 13.47 5.49 3.37
CA ALA A 19 12.24 5.47 2.57
C ALA A 19 11.01 4.97 3.35
N ALA A 20 11.19 4.12 4.37
CA ALA A 20 10.10 3.69 5.23
C ALA A 20 9.71 4.75 6.27
N LEU A 21 10.68 5.52 6.79
CA LEU A 21 10.45 6.61 7.75
C LEU A 21 9.89 7.88 7.09
N ASP A 22 10.26 8.10 5.83
CA ASP A 22 9.85 9.23 4.98
C ASP A 22 8.46 9.06 4.35
N ARG A 23 7.85 7.89 4.54
CA ARG A 23 6.61 7.54 3.87
C ARG A 23 5.43 8.11 4.63
N HIS A 24 4.68 9.02 4.00
CA HIS A 24 3.55 9.67 4.62
C HIS A 24 2.41 8.68 4.89
N GLY A 25 1.95 8.58 6.15
CA GLY A 25 0.95 7.60 6.65
C GLY A 25 -0.36 7.50 5.85
N SER A 26 -0.81 8.60 5.24
CA SER A 26 -2.11 8.66 4.54
C SER A 26 -2.03 8.72 3.02
N THR A 27 -0.84 8.83 2.41
CA THR A 27 -0.67 8.96 0.94
C THR A 27 0.44 8.10 0.35
N GLY A 28 1.36 7.61 1.17
CA GLY A 28 2.35 6.61 0.76
C GLY A 28 3.48 7.20 -0.05
N ALA A 29 3.43 8.51 -0.31
CA ALA A 29 4.46 9.30 -0.94
C ALA A 29 5.69 9.43 -0.02
N LEU A 30 6.85 9.54 -0.65
CA LEU A 30 8.09 9.98 -0.04
C LEU A 30 8.06 11.51 -0.06
N ASP A 31 7.82 12.14 1.09
CA ASP A 31 7.57 13.58 1.18
C ASP A 31 8.75 14.39 1.75
N GLY A 32 9.85 13.71 2.10
CA GLY A 32 11.02 14.31 2.73
C GLY A 32 10.87 14.54 4.24
N LEU A 33 9.78 14.07 4.86
CA LEU A 33 9.46 14.27 6.27
C LEU A 33 9.50 12.96 7.06
N ILE A 34 10.22 12.99 8.18
CA ILE A 34 10.15 11.92 9.19
C ILE A 34 9.27 12.40 10.34
N ASP A 35 8.15 11.73 10.56
CA ASP A 35 7.28 11.97 11.70
C ASP A 35 7.27 10.79 12.69
N ARG A 36 6.72 11.03 13.90
CA ARG A 36 6.65 9.99 14.95
C ARG A 36 5.71 8.84 14.59
N HIS A 37 4.78 9.06 13.69
CA HIS A 37 3.84 8.06 13.23
C HIS A 37 4.53 7.06 12.32
N SER A 38 5.24 7.52 11.29
CA SER A 38 6.05 6.70 10.38
C SER A 38 7.15 5.94 11.13
N LEU A 39 7.80 6.60 12.10
CA LEU A 39 8.75 5.94 13.00
C LEU A 39 8.12 4.78 13.79
N ASN A 40 6.93 4.99 14.37
CA ASN A 40 6.23 3.94 15.12
C ASN A 40 5.78 2.78 14.23
N ALA A 41 5.34 3.05 13.00
CA ALA A 41 4.94 2.02 12.04
C ALA A 41 6.12 1.10 11.70
N VAL A 42 7.29 1.68 11.42
CA VAL A 42 8.53 0.93 11.15
C VAL A 42 8.97 0.11 12.38
N ILE A 43 8.99 0.71 13.57
CA ILE A 43 9.40 0.03 14.82
C ILE A 43 8.53 -1.20 15.09
N LYS A 44 7.23 -1.10 14.80
CA LYS A 44 6.29 -2.20 15.05
C LYS A 44 6.20 -3.21 13.90
N GLY A 45 6.92 -2.97 12.80
CA GLY A 45 6.80 -3.77 11.58
C GLY A 45 5.36 -3.78 11.04
N GLU A 46 4.62 -2.70 11.27
CA GLU A 46 3.22 -2.62 10.89
C GLU A 46 3.09 -2.31 9.39
N ASN A 47 2.14 -2.99 8.75
CA ASN A 47 1.77 -2.70 7.37
C ASN A 47 1.39 -1.22 7.26
N TYR A 48 2.05 -0.51 6.35
CA TYR A 48 1.90 0.93 6.15
C TYR A 48 0.42 1.36 6.02
N PHE A 49 -0.43 0.53 5.41
CA PHE A 49 -1.82 0.84 5.15
C PHE A 49 -2.79 0.56 6.30
N LYS A 50 -2.33 -0.05 7.39
CA LYS A 50 -3.17 -0.44 8.54
C LYS A 50 -4.04 0.69 9.07
N TYR A 51 -3.56 1.93 8.99
CA TYR A 51 -4.23 3.11 9.53
C TYR A 51 -5.09 3.86 8.51
N LYS A 52 -5.09 3.43 7.26
CA LYS A 52 -5.95 4.03 6.23
C LYS A 52 -7.40 3.60 6.42
N THR A 53 -8.32 4.49 6.08
CA THR A 53 -9.74 4.16 5.92
C THR A 53 -9.97 3.37 4.64
N ASP A 54 -11.12 2.70 4.53
CA ASP A 54 -11.48 1.95 3.32
C ASP A 54 -11.58 2.86 2.08
N LYS A 55 -11.98 4.12 2.28
CA LYS A 55 -12.00 5.17 1.25
C LYS A 55 -10.59 5.48 0.75
N GLU A 56 -9.64 5.68 1.65
CA GLU A 56 -8.26 5.96 1.28
C GLU A 56 -7.62 4.74 0.61
N LEU A 57 -7.93 3.52 1.07
CA LEU A 57 -7.50 2.27 0.41
C LEU A 57 -8.06 2.14 -1.02
N ALA A 58 -9.32 2.53 -1.24
CA ALA A 58 -9.89 2.59 -2.59
C ALA A 58 -9.13 3.58 -3.48
N GLY A 59 -8.72 4.72 -2.92
CA GLY A 59 -7.88 5.72 -3.60
C GLY A 59 -6.52 5.16 -3.99
N GLU A 60 -5.84 4.47 -3.08
CA GLU A 60 -4.52 3.86 -3.34
C GLU A 60 -4.60 2.73 -4.39
N LEU A 61 -5.64 1.88 -4.34
CA LEU A 61 -5.88 0.89 -5.39
C LEU A 61 -6.13 1.53 -6.75
N LEU A 62 -6.81 2.68 -6.78
CA LEU A 62 -7.11 3.40 -8.00
C LEU A 62 -5.85 4.02 -8.60
N GLU A 63 -4.99 4.60 -7.75
CA GLU A 63 -3.73 5.20 -8.16
C GLU A 63 -2.78 4.14 -8.75
N HIS A 64 -2.70 2.97 -8.11
CA HIS A 64 -1.81 1.87 -8.54
C HIS A 64 -2.52 0.78 -9.35
N PHE A 65 -3.64 1.10 -9.99
CA PHE A 65 -4.55 0.11 -10.57
C PHE A 65 -3.88 -0.76 -11.64
N ASP A 66 -3.03 -0.17 -12.48
CA ASP A 66 -2.39 -0.89 -13.57
C ASP A 66 -1.18 -1.71 -13.10
N GLU A 67 -0.43 -1.20 -12.13
CA GLU A 67 0.68 -1.91 -11.49
C GLU A 67 0.20 -3.16 -10.74
N LEU A 68 -0.94 -3.05 -10.03
CA LEU A 68 -1.53 -4.13 -9.25
C LEU A 68 -2.05 -5.29 -10.11
N LYS A 69 -2.35 -5.05 -11.40
CA LYS A 69 -2.74 -6.11 -12.34
C LYS A 69 -1.59 -7.05 -12.66
N ASN A 70 -0.33 -6.67 -12.40
CA ASN A 70 0.83 -7.56 -12.55
C ASN A 70 0.85 -8.31 -13.90
N GLY A 71 0.58 -7.57 -15.00
CA GLY A 71 0.56 -8.11 -16.36
C GLY A 71 -0.68 -8.94 -16.74
N SER A 72 -1.70 -9.04 -15.89
CA SER A 72 -2.87 -9.89 -16.11
C SER A 72 -3.86 -9.38 -17.18
N GLY A 73 -3.61 -8.20 -17.74
CA GLY A 73 -4.34 -7.60 -18.86
C GLY A 73 -5.82 -7.29 -18.59
N GLY A 74 -6.47 -6.62 -19.53
CA GLY A 74 -7.90 -6.29 -19.47
C GLY A 74 -8.25 -5.03 -18.66
N PRO A 75 -9.54 -4.67 -18.54
CA PRO A 75 -9.96 -3.39 -17.97
C PRO A 75 -10.10 -3.39 -16.44
N SER A 76 -10.08 -4.55 -15.79
CA SER A 76 -10.37 -4.69 -14.36
C SER A 76 -9.17 -5.22 -13.58
N LEU A 77 -9.07 -4.84 -12.31
CA LEU A 77 -8.16 -5.42 -11.34
C LEU A 77 -8.79 -6.70 -10.77
N LYS A 78 -8.04 -7.80 -10.72
CA LYS A 78 -8.58 -9.09 -10.26
C LYS A 78 -8.15 -9.33 -8.82
N ILE A 79 -9.07 -9.74 -7.96
CA ILE A 79 -8.76 -10.08 -6.55
C ILE A 79 -7.68 -11.17 -6.45
N ARG A 80 -7.62 -12.08 -7.42
CA ARG A 80 -6.57 -13.11 -7.50
C ARG A 80 -5.16 -12.52 -7.66
N ASP A 81 -5.02 -11.38 -8.34
CA ASP A 81 -3.73 -10.72 -8.56
C ASP A 81 -3.26 -10.07 -7.25
N LEU A 82 -4.17 -9.46 -6.50
CA LEU A 82 -3.93 -8.98 -5.13
C LEU A 82 -3.52 -10.13 -4.20
N LYS A 83 -4.24 -11.27 -4.25
CA LYS A 83 -3.87 -12.48 -3.48
C LYS A 83 -2.46 -12.98 -3.82
N LYS A 84 -2.04 -12.88 -5.09
CA LYS A 84 -0.70 -13.26 -5.53
C LYS A 84 0.36 -12.29 -5.01
N LEU A 85 0.10 -10.99 -5.02
CA LEU A 85 1.00 -9.98 -4.46
C LEU A 85 1.14 -10.11 -2.95
N ALA A 86 0.03 -10.24 -2.23
CA ALA A 86 0.03 -10.26 -0.77
C ALA A 86 0.81 -11.43 -0.13
N ARG A 87 0.98 -12.53 -0.89
CA ARG A 87 1.75 -13.71 -0.47
C ARG A 87 3.27 -13.56 -0.67
N GLN A 88 3.72 -12.51 -1.35
CA GLN A 88 5.13 -12.27 -1.54
C GLN A 88 5.76 -11.71 -0.26
N PRO A 89 7.00 -12.10 0.08
CA PRO A 89 7.76 -11.39 1.09
C PRO A 89 8.09 -9.98 0.60
N LEU A 90 8.33 -9.06 1.53
CA LEU A 90 8.93 -7.76 1.19
C LEU A 90 10.30 -8.00 0.56
N THR A 91 10.57 -7.30 -0.53
CA THR A 91 11.75 -7.49 -1.37
C THR A 91 12.84 -6.44 -1.11
N GLY A 92 12.54 -5.40 -0.34
CA GLY A 92 13.42 -4.23 -0.19
C GLY A 92 13.40 -3.32 -1.42
N ASP A 93 12.36 -3.44 -2.27
CA ASP A 93 12.10 -2.50 -3.35
C ASP A 93 10.87 -1.69 -2.97
N ALA A 94 11.04 -0.39 -2.78
CA ALA A 94 10.04 0.47 -2.19
C ALA A 94 8.71 0.51 -2.98
N ALA A 95 8.76 0.38 -4.31
CA ALA A 95 7.57 0.39 -5.16
C ALA A 95 6.83 -0.95 -5.09
N LYS A 96 7.56 -2.06 -5.17
CA LYS A 96 6.99 -3.40 -5.07
C LYS A 96 6.45 -3.71 -3.68
N ASP A 97 7.17 -3.30 -2.64
CA ASP A 97 6.77 -3.49 -1.24
C ASP A 97 5.51 -2.70 -0.90
N HIS A 98 5.32 -1.53 -1.51
CA HIS A 98 4.07 -0.78 -1.42
C HIS A 98 2.89 -1.60 -1.98
N LEU A 99 3.00 -2.16 -3.19
CA LEU A 99 1.93 -2.98 -3.78
C LEU A 99 1.62 -4.25 -2.98
N ILE A 100 2.67 -4.89 -2.43
CA ILE A 100 2.53 -6.07 -1.56
C ILE A 100 1.76 -5.69 -0.30
N GLN A 101 2.16 -4.62 0.39
CA GLN A 101 1.52 -4.18 1.61
C GLN A 101 0.08 -3.70 1.37
N LEU A 102 -0.20 -3.00 0.27
CA LEU A 102 -1.55 -2.58 -0.10
C LEU A 102 -2.47 -3.78 -0.29
N SER A 103 -1.98 -4.78 -1.02
CA SER A 103 -2.69 -6.04 -1.25
C SER A 103 -2.94 -6.81 0.05
N GLN A 104 -1.95 -6.85 0.95
CA GLN A 104 -2.09 -7.50 2.26
C GLN A 104 -3.15 -6.84 3.13
N GLU A 105 -3.18 -5.51 3.18
CA GLU A 105 -4.12 -4.78 4.03
C GLU A 105 -5.56 -4.92 3.52
N ILE A 106 -5.77 -4.77 2.21
CA ILE A 106 -7.12 -4.89 1.64
C ILE A 106 -7.69 -6.30 1.79
N LEU A 107 -6.87 -7.34 1.65
CA LEU A 107 -7.33 -8.72 1.86
C LEU A 107 -7.70 -9.04 3.32
N LYS A 108 -7.26 -8.23 4.29
CA LYS A 108 -7.71 -8.35 5.69
C LYS A 108 -9.07 -7.69 5.94
N ARG A 109 -9.54 -6.84 5.01
CA ARG A 109 -10.78 -6.06 5.16
C ARG A 109 -11.88 -6.62 4.27
N SER A 110 -12.45 -7.74 4.71
CA SER A 110 -13.46 -8.51 3.96
C SER A 110 -14.58 -7.64 3.40
N ASP A 111 -15.21 -6.82 4.26
CA ASP A 111 -16.33 -5.95 3.88
C ASP A 111 -15.93 -4.88 2.85
N ALA A 112 -14.73 -4.30 2.98
CA ALA A 112 -14.23 -3.29 2.06
C ALA A 112 -13.95 -3.91 0.69
N LEU A 113 -13.31 -5.08 0.68
CA LEU A 113 -13.01 -5.83 -0.53
C LEU A 113 -14.29 -6.24 -1.28
N GLU A 114 -15.32 -6.70 -0.56
CA GLU A 114 -16.63 -7.03 -1.14
C GLU A 114 -17.28 -5.80 -1.78
N ARG A 115 -17.29 -4.65 -1.08
CA ARG A 115 -17.81 -3.40 -1.66
C ARG A 115 -17.04 -2.99 -2.92
N MET A 116 -15.72 -3.17 -2.95
CA MET A 116 -14.89 -2.85 -4.11
C MET A 116 -15.15 -3.80 -5.29
N ASP A 117 -15.40 -5.08 -5.02
CA ASP A 117 -15.71 -6.09 -6.05
C ASP A 117 -17.05 -5.78 -6.72
N ASN A 118 -18.05 -5.37 -5.93
CA ASN A 118 -19.43 -5.22 -6.38
C ASN A 118 -19.75 -3.80 -6.88
N ARG A 119 -18.91 -2.81 -6.59
CA ARG A 119 -19.18 -1.42 -6.98
C ARG A 119 -18.92 -1.19 -8.47
N ALA A 120 -19.97 -0.80 -9.20
CA ALA A 120 -19.89 -0.50 -10.64
C ALA A 120 -19.21 -1.64 -11.43
N SER A 121 -19.47 -2.87 -11.00
CA SER A 121 -18.99 -4.12 -11.57
C SER A 121 -20.11 -5.16 -11.47
N LYS A 122 -19.86 -6.37 -11.96
CA LYS A 122 -20.76 -7.49 -11.71
C LYS A 122 -20.49 -8.04 -10.30
N ASP A 123 -21.55 -8.24 -9.53
CA ASP A 123 -21.44 -8.78 -8.18
C ASP A 123 -20.71 -10.13 -8.13
N ASP A 124 -19.79 -10.25 -7.18
CA ASP A 124 -18.98 -11.42 -6.81
C ASP A 124 -18.22 -12.08 -7.99
N ASP A 125 -17.85 -11.30 -9.01
CA ASP A 125 -17.09 -11.81 -10.15
C ASP A 125 -15.57 -11.80 -9.94
N GLY A 126 -15.12 -11.31 -8.77
CA GLY A 126 -13.71 -11.23 -8.38
C GLY A 126 -12.92 -10.18 -9.16
N LYS A 127 -13.60 -9.22 -9.80
CA LYS A 127 -13.02 -8.10 -10.54
C LYS A 127 -13.50 -6.77 -9.98
N ILE A 128 -12.51 -6.02 -9.51
CA ILE A 128 -12.66 -4.64 -9.07
C ILE A 128 -12.56 -3.72 -10.30
N SER A 129 -13.59 -2.91 -10.51
CA SER A 129 -13.62 -1.93 -11.60
C SER A 129 -12.93 -0.62 -11.21
N ARG A 130 -12.28 0.03 -12.19
CA ARG A 130 -11.65 1.34 -11.96
C ARG A 130 -12.66 2.40 -11.54
N THR A 131 -13.85 2.39 -12.16
CA THR A 131 -14.96 3.27 -11.80
C THR A 131 -15.47 3.02 -10.38
N GLY A 132 -15.53 1.75 -9.96
CA GLY A 132 -15.93 1.38 -8.61
C GLY A 132 -15.02 1.99 -7.55
N LEU A 133 -13.71 1.84 -7.73
CA LEU A 133 -12.70 2.44 -6.85
C LEU A 133 -12.78 3.96 -6.84
N TYR A 134 -12.97 4.59 -7.99
CA TYR A 134 -13.18 6.04 -8.08
C TYR A 134 -14.39 6.50 -7.28
N LEU A 135 -15.51 5.77 -7.32
CA LEU A 135 -16.70 6.16 -6.55
C LEU A 135 -16.49 5.94 -5.04
N LEU A 136 -15.72 4.93 -4.65
CA LEU A 136 -15.44 4.62 -3.25
C LEU A 136 -14.36 5.51 -2.63
N SER A 137 -13.53 6.15 -3.44
CA SER A 137 -12.46 7.05 -2.98
C SER A 137 -12.91 8.52 -2.84
N ARG A 138 -14.17 8.82 -3.15
CA ARG A 138 -14.74 10.18 -3.14
C ARG A 138 -15.31 10.62 -1.81
#